data_AF-A0A947QJU5-F1
#
_entry.id   AF-A0A947QJU5-F1
#
_cell.length_a   1.000
_cell.length_b   1.000
_cell.length_c   1.000
_cell.angle_alpha   90.00
_cell.angle_beta   90.00
_cell.angle_gamma   90.00
#
_symmetry.space_group_name_H-M   'P 1'
#
loop_
_entity.id
_entity.type
_entity.pdbx_description
1 polymer ?
#
loop_
_entity_poly.entity_id
_entity_poly.type
_entity_poly.pdbx_seq_one_letter_code
_entity_poly.pdbx_strand_id
1 'polypeptide(L)'
;MTPAERVGAALSGARTDRRPFALTLSLYGSRLLGRGASGYYSDPAVYASGQRSVVDLCGPDIVFGPFAFALEAEAFGAVAERPPRSPPTVRRPAYGSPEDAEAVAPPDVEADPRLRYLVESVRAVAEDQRGRRPVAAPIVAPCDLPVLLLGMEAWIETILFEPRLAEAWWRVAAGHFAALGSAYFAAGASVLVMPVMLANPAILQPEMAERLVLPQLSEALSRLPGPVIFHHGGNRVAPQAGRFASLPNVGGLLVDERDSLAAVRRAVGPSVPILGNISGPHFSSRTAEDLSSRAERLINDREDDPRFILASSGADVPYETDPRTLVSVRRAMEELG
;
A
#
# COMPACT_ATOMS: atom_id res chain seq x y z
N MET A 1 -11.20 22.40 -6.95
CA MET A 1 -9.97 21.74 -7.42
C MET A 1 -10.29 20.34 -7.92
N THR A 2 -9.58 19.85 -8.94
CA THR A 2 -9.62 18.42 -9.29
C THR A 2 -8.99 17.59 -8.18
N PRO A 3 -9.30 16.27 -8.07
CA PRO A 3 -8.63 15.42 -7.10
C PRO A 3 -7.09 15.42 -7.21
N ALA A 4 -6.56 15.36 -8.43
CA ALA A 4 -5.12 15.45 -8.66
C ALA A 4 -4.51 16.79 -8.19
N GLU A 5 -5.18 17.92 -8.47
CA GLU A 5 -4.76 19.22 -7.94
C GLU A 5 -4.77 19.26 -6.41
N ARG A 6 -5.80 18.67 -5.79
CA ARG A 6 -5.96 18.64 -4.33
C ARG A 6 -4.86 17.81 -3.66
N VAL A 7 -4.59 16.62 -4.19
CA VAL A 7 -3.49 15.77 -3.70
C VAL A 7 -2.14 16.46 -3.94
N GLY A 8 -1.90 17.01 -5.13
CA GLY A 8 -0.67 17.75 -5.44
C GLY A 8 -0.44 18.95 -4.52
N ALA A 9 -1.49 19.70 -4.19
CA ALA A 9 -1.42 20.80 -3.24
C ALA A 9 -1.07 20.33 -1.83
N ALA A 10 -1.71 19.25 -1.33
CA ALA A 10 -1.34 18.68 -0.04
C ALA A 10 0.11 18.16 -0.01
N LEU A 11 0.58 17.54 -1.09
CA LEU A 11 1.97 17.09 -1.21
C LEU A 11 2.97 18.25 -1.31
N SER A 12 2.57 19.43 -1.76
CA SER A 12 3.42 20.64 -1.80
C SER A 12 3.22 21.56 -0.59
N GLY A 13 2.31 21.22 0.32
CA GLY A 13 1.96 22.06 1.48
C GLY A 13 1.19 23.32 1.12
N ALA A 14 0.59 23.36 -0.08
CA ALA A 14 -0.31 24.42 -0.50
C ALA A 14 -1.71 24.21 0.07
N ARG A 15 -2.51 25.29 0.10
CA ARG A 15 -3.91 25.23 0.54
C ARG A 15 -4.76 24.42 -0.45
N THR A 16 -5.69 23.65 0.10
CA THR A 16 -6.67 22.86 -0.64
C THR A 16 -8.08 23.42 -0.45
N ASP A 17 -8.99 23.15 -1.39
CA ASP A 17 -10.41 23.49 -1.31
C ASP A 17 -11.18 22.65 -0.28
N ARG A 18 -10.71 21.42 -0.03
CA ARG A 18 -11.03 20.59 1.13
C ARG A 18 -9.87 19.64 1.36
N ARG A 19 -9.81 18.97 2.51
CA ARG A 19 -8.78 17.94 2.74
C ARG A 19 -8.91 16.82 1.71
N PRO A 20 -7.81 16.38 1.06
CA PRO A 20 -7.86 15.19 0.22
C PRO A 20 -8.08 13.95 1.08
N PHE A 21 -8.74 12.95 0.51
CA PHE A 21 -8.86 11.65 1.16
C PHE A 21 -8.71 10.46 0.22
N ALA A 22 -8.30 9.34 0.79
CA ALA A 22 -8.13 8.08 0.10
C ALA A 22 -8.65 6.93 0.96
N LEU A 23 -9.41 6.01 0.39
CA LEU A 23 -9.78 4.77 1.05
C LEU A 23 -9.23 3.62 0.19
N THR A 24 -8.45 2.73 0.79
CA THR A 24 -7.97 1.50 0.16
C THR A 24 -9.20 0.64 -0.09
N LEU A 25 -9.70 0.72 -1.32
CA LEU A 25 -10.91 0.07 -1.82
C LEU A 25 -10.57 -0.77 -3.06
N SER A 26 -9.44 -1.47 -3.01
CA SER A 26 -8.98 -2.30 -4.13
C SER A 26 -10.00 -3.41 -4.40
N LEU A 27 -10.29 -4.22 -3.37
CA LEU A 27 -11.25 -5.33 -3.42
C LEU A 27 -12.68 -4.85 -3.62
N TYR A 28 -13.04 -3.68 -3.10
CA TYR A 28 -14.44 -3.27 -2.95
C TYR A 28 -15.16 -3.12 -4.30
N GLY A 29 -14.42 -2.82 -5.38
CA GLY A 29 -14.95 -2.84 -6.74
C GLY A 29 -15.59 -4.19 -7.12
N SER A 30 -15.06 -5.32 -6.63
CA SER A 30 -15.66 -6.65 -6.86
C SER A 30 -17.09 -6.74 -6.32
N ARG A 31 -17.33 -6.23 -5.10
CA ARG A 31 -18.65 -6.17 -4.47
C ARG A 31 -19.61 -5.33 -5.28
N LEU A 32 -19.19 -4.14 -5.69
CA LEU A 32 -20.06 -3.19 -6.40
C LEU A 32 -20.49 -3.74 -7.77
N LEU A 33 -19.65 -4.57 -8.39
CA LEU A 33 -19.98 -5.28 -9.62
C LEU A 33 -20.78 -6.58 -9.39
N GLY A 34 -21.02 -6.98 -8.14
CA GLY A 34 -21.65 -8.26 -7.82
C GLY A 34 -20.79 -9.47 -8.22
N ARG A 35 -19.47 -9.31 -8.32
CA ARG A 35 -18.50 -10.34 -8.70
C ARG A 35 -17.73 -10.83 -7.48
N GLY A 36 -17.34 -12.10 -7.49
CA GLY A 36 -16.38 -12.64 -6.52
C GLY A 36 -14.97 -12.09 -6.76
N ALA A 37 -14.15 -12.06 -5.71
CA ALA A 37 -12.78 -11.53 -5.75
C ALA A 37 -11.91 -12.21 -6.82
N SER A 38 -12.05 -13.53 -7.01
CA SER A 38 -11.24 -14.29 -7.99
C SER A 38 -11.43 -13.78 -9.43
N GLY A 39 -12.68 -13.57 -9.86
CA GLY A 39 -12.96 -13.06 -11.21
C GLY A 39 -12.65 -11.56 -11.37
N TYR A 40 -12.57 -10.83 -10.27
CA TYR A 40 -12.16 -9.43 -10.25
C TYR A 40 -10.64 -9.28 -10.32
N TYR A 41 -9.89 -10.14 -9.64
CA TYR A 41 -8.42 -10.20 -9.65
C TYR A 41 -7.81 -10.99 -10.81
N SER A 42 -8.56 -11.19 -11.91
CA SER A 42 -8.10 -11.96 -13.08
C SER A 42 -8.19 -11.21 -14.40
N ASP A 43 -8.89 -10.07 -14.44
CA ASP A 43 -9.14 -9.30 -15.67
C ASP A 43 -8.96 -7.80 -15.39
N PRO A 44 -7.95 -7.14 -16.01
CA PRO A 44 -7.69 -5.71 -15.84
C PRO A 44 -8.89 -4.80 -16.17
N ALA A 45 -9.68 -5.15 -17.18
CA ALA A 45 -10.84 -4.36 -17.58
C ALA A 45 -11.97 -4.46 -16.55
N VAL A 46 -12.14 -5.64 -15.95
CA VAL A 46 -13.07 -5.85 -14.83
C VAL A 46 -12.60 -5.08 -13.60
N TYR A 47 -11.30 -5.10 -13.30
CA TYR A 47 -10.72 -4.32 -12.20
C TYR A 47 -10.98 -2.82 -12.38
N ALA A 48 -10.65 -2.26 -13.54
CA ALA A 48 -10.90 -0.85 -13.86
C ALA A 48 -12.39 -0.49 -13.78
N SER A 49 -13.29 -1.40 -14.19
CA SER A 49 -14.73 -1.19 -14.04
C SER A 49 -15.18 -1.14 -12.59
N GLY A 50 -14.59 -1.92 -11.70
CA GLY A 50 -14.91 -1.85 -10.27
C GLY A 50 -14.37 -0.58 -9.63
N GLN A 51 -13.19 -0.11 -10.05
CA GLN A 51 -12.66 1.18 -9.59
C GLN A 51 -13.51 2.36 -10.06
N ARG A 52 -14.11 2.32 -11.26
CA ARG A 52 -15.15 3.30 -11.64
C ARG A 52 -16.32 3.29 -10.66
N SER A 53 -16.85 2.11 -10.30
CA SER A 53 -17.93 2.02 -9.32
C SER A 53 -17.54 2.53 -7.93
N VAL A 54 -16.28 2.34 -7.52
CA VAL A 54 -15.74 2.95 -6.28
C VAL A 54 -15.75 4.48 -6.38
N VAL A 55 -15.28 5.03 -7.51
CA VAL A 55 -15.31 6.48 -7.75
C VAL A 55 -16.74 7.03 -7.73
N ASP A 56 -17.70 6.33 -8.34
CA ASP A 56 -19.11 6.75 -8.35
C ASP A 56 -19.74 6.72 -6.95
N LEU A 57 -19.34 5.75 -6.11
CA LEU A 57 -19.87 5.60 -4.75
C LEU A 57 -19.31 6.62 -3.76
N CYS A 58 -17.97 6.70 -3.65
CA CYS A 58 -17.30 7.45 -2.59
C CYS A 58 -16.40 8.58 -3.09
N GLY A 59 -16.15 8.70 -4.40
CA GLY A 59 -15.41 9.82 -5.00
C GLY A 59 -14.07 10.14 -4.34
N PRO A 60 -13.22 9.15 -4.00
CA PRO A 60 -11.96 9.39 -3.31
C PRO A 60 -11.01 10.19 -4.20
N ASP A 61 -10.04 10.86 -3.58
CA ASP A 61 -9.08 11.66 -4.33
C ASP A 61 -7.93 10.84 -4.91
N ILE A 62 -7.70 9.66 -4.35
CA ILE A 62 -6.73 8.67 -4.81
C ILE A 62 -7.48 7.35 -5.05
N VAL A 63 -7.21 6.69 -6.18
CA VAL A 63 -7.71 5.34 -6.48
C VAL A 63 -6.57 4.33 -6.44
N PHE A 64 -6.89 3.05 -6.30
CA PHE A 64 -5.89 2.02 -6.05
C PHE A 64 -5.78 1.01 -7.20
N GLY A 65 -4.55 0.65 -7.53
CA GLY A 65 -4.25 -0.61 -8.23
C GLY A 65 -4.50 -1.82 -7.33
N PRO A 66 -4.43 -3.05 -7.88
CA PRO A 66 -4.76 -4.25 -7.12
C PRO A 66 -3.91 -4.43 -5.86
N PHE A 67 -4.56 -4.53 -4.71
CA PHE A 67 -3.97 -5.01 -3.45
C PHE A 67 -3.99 -6.55 -3.47
N ALA A 68 -2.98 -7.16 -4.09
CA ALA A 68 -2.95 -8.62 -4.32
C ALA A 68 -1.52 -9.20 -4.25
N PHE A 69 -0.83 -8.99 -3.13
CA PHE A 69 0.58 -9.42 -2.94
C PHE A 69 0.87 -10.90 -3.17
N ALA A 70 -0.13 -11.78 -2.96
CA ALA A 70 0.03 -13.19 -3.27
C ALA A 70 0.26 -13.48 -4.76
N LEU A 71 -0.13 -12.57 -5.65
CA LEU A 71 0.16 -12.68 -7.08
C LEU A 71 1.65 -12.47 -7.40
N GLU A 72 2.33 -11.61 -6.64
CA GLU A 72 3.78 -11.48 -6.74
C GLU A 72 4.45 -12.79 -6.31
N ALA A 73 4.08 -13.35 -5.16
CA ALA A 73 4.63 -14.62 -4.67
C ALA A 73 4.28 -15.81 -5.58
N GLU A 74 3.07 -15.86 -6.14
CA GLU A 74 2.66 -16.92 -7.07
C GLU A 74 3.44 -16.87 -8.40
N ALA A 75 3.88 -15.69 -8.85
CA ALA A 75 4.77 -15.57 -9.99
C ALA A 75 6.13 -16.23 -9.75
N PHE A 76 6.57 -16.34 -8.49
CA PHE A 76 7.74 -17.12 -8.08
C PHE A 76 7.44 -18.61 -7.80
N GLY A 77 6.18 -19.04 -7.95
CA GLY A 77 5.78 -20.44 -7.74
C GLY A 77 5.11 -20.74 -6.39
N ALA A 78 4.80 -19.73 -5.57
CA ALA A 78 4.01 -19.93 -4.35
C ALA A 78 2.59 -20.38 -4.70
N VAL A 79 1.94 -21.13 -3.79
CA VAL A 79 0.54 -21.52 -3.98
C VAL A 79 -0.36 -20.47 -3.34
N ALA A 80 -1.17 -19.79 -4.15
CA ALA A 80 -2.15 -18.83 -3.66
C ALA A 80 -3.51 -19.49 -3.36
N GLU A 81 -4.11 -19.12 -2.23
CA GLU A 81 -5.53 -19.32 -1.94
C GLU A 81 -6.34 -18.11 -2.41
N ARG A 82 -7.53 -18.35 -2.96
CA ARG A 82 -8.38 -17.32 -3.57
C ARG A 82 -9.78 -17.35 -2.95
N PRO A 83 -9.96 -16.79 -1.73
CA PRO A 83 -11.27 -16.73 -1.11
C PRO A 83 -12.23 -15.88 -1.97
N PRO A 84 -13.54 -16.20 -2.00
CA PRO A 84 -14.48 -15.51 -2.89
C PRO A 84 -14.70 -14.02 -2.53
N ARG A 85 -14.37 -13.61 -1.32
CA ARG A 85 -14.65 -12.27 -0.76
C ARG A 85 -13.42 -11.62 -0.10
N SER A 86 -12.22 -12.07 -0.47
CA SER A 86 -10.95 -11.51 0.03
C SER A 86 -9.93 -11.45 -1.10
N PRO A 87 -8.88 -10.62 -1.00
CA PRO A 87 -7.76 -10.70 -1.92
C PRO A 87 -7.07 -12.06 -1.85
N PRO A 88 -6.35 -12.49 -2.91
CA PRO A 88 -5.59 -13.72 -2.85
C PRO A 88 -4.52 -13.67 -1.75
N THR A 89 -4.29 -14.79 -1.09
CA THR A 89 -3.31 -14.95 0.00
C THR A 89 -2.35 -16.09 -0.31
N VAL A 90 -1.13 -16.05 0.24
CA VAL A 90 -0.17 -17.15 0.09
C VAL A 90 -0.59 -18.28 1.04
N ARG A 91 -0.89 -19.46 0.48
CA ARG A 91 -1.19 -20.68 1.24
C ARG A 91 0.06 -21.50 1.51
N ARG A 92 0.98 -21.56 0.54
CA ARG A 92 2.26 -22.27 0.67
C ARG A 92 3.36 -21.45 0.00
N PRO A 93 4.50 -21.21 0.66
CA PRO A 93 5.64 -20.54 0.05
C PRO A 93 6.17 -21.27 -1.18
N ALA A 94 6.86 -20.54 -2.05
CA ALA A 94 7.46 -21.08 -3.27
C ALA A 94 8.65 -22.00 -2.97
N TYR A 95 9.39 -21.67 -1.91
CA TYR A 95 10.67 -22.28 -1.56
C TYR A 95 10.61 -22.87 -0.15
N GLY A 96 11.39 -23.93 0.06
CA GLY A 96 11.43 -24.67 1.32
C GLY A 96 12.67 -24.37 2.14
N SER A 97 13.71 -23.83 1.52
CA SER A 97 15.02 -23.62 2.15
C SER A 97 15.64 -22.29 1.73
N PRO A 98 16.36 -21.58 2.62
CA PRO A 98 17.10 -20.37 2.25
C PRO A 98 18.13 -20.57 1.14
N GLU A 99 18.69 -21.77 1.02
CA GLU A 99 19.64 -22.17 -0.03
C GLU A 99 19.02 -22.12 -1.43
N ASP A 100 17.69 -22.19 -1.54
CA ASP A 100 16.98 -22.10 -2.83
C ASP A 100 17.26 -20.76 -3.54
N ALA A 101 17.73 -19.72 -2.83
CA ALA A 101 18.07 -18.40 -3.35
C ALA A 101 18.95 -18.44 -4.61
N GLU A 102 19.93 -19.37 -4.63
CA GLU A 102 20.90 -19.47 -5.73
C GLU A 102 20.28 -19.96 -7.04
N ALA A 103 19.14 -20.66 -6.94
CA ALA A 103 18.40 -21.21 -8.08
C ALA A 103 17.16 -20.37 -8.45
N VAL A 104 16.88 -19.28 -7.71
CA VAL A 104 15.72 -18.43 -8.01
C VAL A 104 15.91 -17.76 -9.36
N ALA A 105 14.99 -18.04 -10.28
CA ALA A 105 14.80 -17.26 -11.50
C ALA A 105 13.67 -16.27 -11.27
N PRO A 106 13.95 -14.95 -11.13
CA PRO A 106 12.90 -13.95 -10.97
C PRO A 106 11.95 -13.98 -12.19
N PRO A 107 10.62 -13.92 -11.97
CA PRO A 107 9.67 -13.86 -13.05
C PRO A 107 9.84 -12.56 -13.84
N ASP A 108 9.69 -12.65 -15.16
CA ASP A 108 9.63 -11.48 -16.02
C ASP A 108 8.26 -10.79 -15.84
N VAL A 109 8.28 -9.51 -15.44
CA VAL A 109 7.09 -8.69 -15.18
C VAL A 109 6.19 -8.57 -16.42
N GLU A 110 6.77 -8.52 -17.62
CA GLU A 110 6.03 -8.37 -18.87
C GLU A 110 5.52 -9.70 -19.42
N ALA A 111 6.09 -10.84 -18.98
CA ALA A 111 5.71 -12.16 -19.47
C ALA A 111 4.81 -12.95 -18.50
N ASP A 112 5.03 -12.85 -17.18
CA ASP A 112 4.23 -13.61 -16.21
C ASP A 112 2.78 -13.08 -16.15
N PRO A 113 1.76 -13.94 -16.35
CA PRO A 113 0.37 -13.50 -16.39
C PRO A 113 -0.13 -12.80 -15.12
N ARG A 114 0.40 -13.15 -13.93
CA ARG A 114 -0.01 -12.55 -12.66
C ARG A 114 0.53 -11.14 -12.53
N LEU A 115 1.82 -10.96 -12.84
CA LEU A 115 2.46 -9.65 -12.80
C LEU A 115 1.91 -8.72 -13.87
N ARG A 116 1.70 -9.24 -15.08
CA ARG A 116 0.99 -8.51 -16.14
C ARG A 116 -0.39 -8.06 -15.68
N TYR A 117 -1.18 -8.93 -15.05
CA TYR A 117 -2.50 -8.54 -14.53
C TYR A 117 -2.40 -7.32 -13.60
N LEU A 118 -1.42 -7.30 -12.68
CA LEU A 118 -1.22 -6.18 -11.77
C LEU A 118 -0.92 -4.87 -12.54
N VAL A 119 0.04 -4.92 -13.45
CA VAL A 119 0.50 -3.75 -14.24
C VAL A 119 -0.59 -3.25 -15.18
N GLU A 120 -1.25 -4.14 -15.92
CA GLU A 120 -2.34 -3.78 -16.84
C GLU A 120 -3.56 -3.23 -16.10
N SER A 121 -3.83 -3.69 -14.87
CA SER A 121 -4.92 -3.15 -14.05
C SER A 121 -4.62 -1.71 -13.63
N VAL A 122 -3.38 -1.41 -13.24
CA VAL A 122 -2.94 -0.04 -12.98
C VAL A 122 -3.07 0.82 -14.23
N ARG A 123 -2.65 0.31 -15.39
CA ARG A 123 -2.77 1.03 -16.68
C ARG A 123 -4.21 1.35 -17.02
N ALA A 124 -5.09 0.36 -16.96
CA ALA A 124 -6.51 0.53 -17.26
C ALA A 124 -7.19 1.55 -16.33
N VAL A 125 -6.83 1.56 -15.03
CA VAL A 125 -7.31 2.56 -14.08
C VAL A 125 -6.75 3.94 -14.39
N ALA A 126 -5.46 4.07 -14.69
CA ALA A 126 -4.83 5.35 -15.00
C ALA A 126 -5.41 5.98 -16.27
N GLU A 127 -5.61 5.19 -17.32
CA GLU A 127 -6.26 5.59 -18.58
C GLU A 127 -7.71 6.03 -18.37
N ASP A 128 -8.47 5.31 -17.52
CA ASP A 128 -9.83 5.66 -17.14
C ASP A 128 -9.89 7.01 -16.40
N GLN A 129 -8.95 7.25 -15.48
CA GLN A 129 -8.89 8.50 -14.73
C GLN A 129 -8.41 9.70 -15.55
N ARG A 130 -7.68 9.50 -16.65
CA ARG A 130 -7.16 10.58 -17.53
C ARG A 130 -6.46 11.69 -16.76
N GLY A 131 -5.67 11.32 -15.75
CA GLY A 131 -4.96 12.26 -14.87
C GLY A 131 -5.83 13.03 -13.87
N ARG A 132 -7.15 12.77 -13.78
CA ARG A 132 -8.04 13.45 -12.81
C ARG A 132 -7.80 13.02 -11.38
N ARG A 133 -7.42 11.76 -11.16
CA ARG A 133 -7.07 11.17 -9.86
C ARG A 133 -5.73 10.44 -9.98
N PRO A 134 -4.80 10.64 -9.04
CA PRO A 134 -3.62 9.78 -8.93
C PRO A 134 -4.01 8.33 -8.66
N VAL A 135 -3.24 7.42 -9.23
CA VAL A 135 -3.36 5.97 -9.00
C VAL A 135 -2.24 5.52 -8.07
N ALA A 136 -2.62 4.97 -6.93
CA ALA A 136 -1.71 4.38 -5.96
C ALA A 136 -1.60 2.86 -6.21
N ALA A 137 -0.40 2.34 -6.48
CA ALA A 137 -0.20 0.92 -6.75
C ALA A 137 0.42 0.22 -5.54
N PRO A 138 -0.28 -0.72 -4.88
CA PRO A 138 0.31 -1.55 -3.83
C PRO A 138 1.46 -2.41 -4.39
N ILE A 139 2.56 -2.51 -3.63
CA ILE A 139 3.72 -3.34 -3.98
C ILE A 139 4.31 -3.99 -2.73
N VAL A 140 4.75 -5.24 -2.83
CA VAL A 140 5.48 -5.90 -1.73
C VAL A 140 6.82 -5.22 -1.49
N ALA A 141 7.13 -4.86 -0.24
CA ALA A 141 8.46 -4.36 0.10
C ALA A 141 9.53 -5.44 -0.14
N PRO A 142 10.73 -5.06 -0.58
CA PRO A 142 11.79 -6.04 -0.85
C PRO A 142 12.20 -6.82 0.41
N CYS A 143 11.98 -6.28 1.61
CA CYS A 143 12.20 -7.01 2.86
C CYS A 143 11.13 -8.05 3.20
N ASP A 144 9.94 -7.91 2.64
CA ASP A 144 8.81 -8.77 2.90
C ASP A 144 8.59 -9.80 1.79
N LEU A 145 9.18 -9.62 0.60
CA LEU A 145 9.09 -10.62 -0.45
C LEU A 145 9.65 -11.99 0.02
N PRO A 146 10.84 -12.09 0.64
CA PRO A 146 11.32 -13.37 1.17
C PRO A 146 10.38 -14.00 2.20
N VAL A 147 9.65 -13.19 2.98
CA VAL A 147 8.62 -13.70 3.91
C VAL A 147 7.51 -14.43 3.15
N LEU A 148 7.09 -13.92 1.98
CA LEU A 148 6.09 -14.57 1.14
C LEU A 148 6.64 -15.81 0.41
N LEU A 149 7.95 -15.86 0.17
CA LEU A 149 8.63 -16.89 -0.62
C LEU A 149 9.16 -18.06 0.20
N LEU A 150 9.56 -17.82 1.45
CA LEU A 150 10.13 -18.81 2.39
C LEU A 150 9.30 -18.99 3.66
N GLY A 151 8.57 -17.96 4.08
CA GLY A 151 7.97 -17.87 5.40
C GLY A 151 8.79 -17.00 6.37
N MET A 152 8.11 -16.46 7.38
CA MET A 152 8.69 -15.50 8.33
C MET A 152 9.83 -16.09 9.16
N GLU A 153 9.63 -17.31 9.68
CA GLU A 153 10.60 -17.97 10.58
C GLU A 153 11.93 -18.21 9.86
N ALA A 154 11.90 -18.92 8.73
CA ALA A 154 13.09 -19.18 7.92
C ALA A 154 13.77 -17.87 7.48
N TRP A 155 13.01 -16.83 7.13
CA TRP A 155 13.60 -15.55 6.74
C TRP A 155 14.30 -14.84 7.90
N ILE A 156 13.69 -14.80 9.09
CA ILE A 156 14.31 -14.21 10.28
C ILE A 156 15.60 -14.97 10.65
N GLU A 157 15.60 -16.30 10.62
CA GLU A 157 16.81 -17.08 10.87
C GLU A 157 17.90 -16.77 9.85
N THR A 158 17.53 -16.70 8.56
CA THR A 158 18.46 -16.41 7.47
C THR A 158 19.14 -15.05 7.65
N ILE A 159 18.39 -13.98 7.91
CA ILE A 159 18.96 -12.63 8.06
C ILE A 159 19.83 -12.48 9.32
N LEU A 160 19.66 -13.35 10.32
CA LEU A 160 20.42 -13.31 11.57
C LEU A 160 21.69 -14.14 11.52
N PHE A 161 21.64 -15.29 10.86
CA PHE A 161 22.69 -16.31 10.97
C PHE A 161 23.38 -16.66 9.66
N GLU A 162 22.76 -16.37 8.51
CA GLU A 162 23.25 -16.77 7.18
C GLU A 162 23.42 -15.56 6.25
N PRO A 163 24.39 -14.67 6.51
CA PRO A 163 24.51 -13.38 5.80
C PRO A 163 24.67 -13.52 4.29
N ARG A 164 25.31 -14.59 3.81
CA ARG A 164 25.47 -14.85 2.36
C ARG A 164 24.14 -15.20 1.70
N LEU A 165 23.34 -16.06 2.34
CA LEU A 165 22.01 -16.45 1.84
C LEU A 165 21.05 -15.27 1.94
N ALA A 166 21.13 -14.49 3.03
CA ALA A 166 20.38 -13.25 3.17
C ALA A 166 20.65 -12.29 2.00
N GLU A 167 21.93 -12.06 1.66
CA GLU A 167 22.32 -11.20 0.53
C GLU A 167 21.77 -11.72 -0.82
N ALA A 168 21.75 -13.04 -1.03
CA ALA A 168 21.17 -13.62 -2.24
C ALA A 168 19.67 -13.34 -2.36
N TRP A 169 18.90 -13.53 -1.27
CA TRP A 169 17.48 -13.19 -1.22
C TRP A 169 17.22 -11.69 -1.38
N TRP A 170 18.06 -10.84 -0.77
CA TRP A 170 17.97 -9.39 -0.94
C TRP A 170 18.13 -8.98 -2.40
N ARG A 171 19.09 -9.59 -3.11
CA ARG A 171 19.33 -9.31 -4.54
C ARG A 171 18.12 -9.68 -5.40
N VAL A 172 17.53 -10.86 -5.15
CA VAL A 172 16.29 -11.30 -5.82
C VAL A 172 15.17 -10.31 -5.56
N ALA A 173 14.93 -9.97 -4.30
CA ALA A 173 13.81 -9.12 -3.91
C ALA A 173 13.97 -7.68 -4.40
N ALA A 174 15.16 -7.10 -4.31
CA ALA A 174 15.44 -5.75 -4.83
C ALA A 174 15.34 -5.70 -6.35
N GLY A 175 15.76 -6.78 -7.05
CA GLY A 175 15.61 -6.93 -8.50
C GLY A 175 14.14 -6.90 -8.93
N HIS A 176 13.32 -7.76 -8.33
CA HIS A 176 11.87 -7.83 -8.58
C HIS A 176 11.18 -6.52 -8.23
N PHE A 177 11.46 -5.96 -7.06
CA PHE A 177 10.88 -4.69 -6.60
C PHE A 177 11.14 -3.54 -7.56
N ALA A 178 12.38 -3.39 -8.04
CA ALA A 178 12.74 -2.35 -8.99
C ALA A 178 12.06 -2.56 -10.37
N ALA A 179 12.00 -3.80 -10.85
CA ALA A 179 11.37 -4.14 -12.13
C ALA A 179 9.85 -3.88 -12.09
N LEU A 180 9.15 -4.44 -11.11
CA LEU A 180 7.70 -4.27 -10.97
C LEU A 180 7.34 -2.81 -10.65
N GLY A 181 8.09 -2.16 -9.77
CA GLY A 181 7.90 -0.74 -9.46
C GLY A 181 8.04 0.14 -10.70
N SER A 182 9.06 -0.08 -11.53
CA SER A 182 9.23 0.64 -12.79
C SER A 182 8.08 0.39 -13.77
N ALA A 183 7.61 -0.85 -13.87
CA ALA A 183 6.46 -1.20 -14.70
C ALA A 183 5.16 -0.51 -14.23
N TYR A 184 4.93 -0.41 -12.92
CA TYR A 184 3.79 0.34 -12.38
C TYR A 184 3.84 1.82 -12.73
N PHE A 185 5.00 2.47 -12.57
CA PHE A 185 5.15 3.88 -12.96
C PHE A 185 4.96 4.07 -14.47
N ALA A 186 5.51 3.19 -15.30
CA ALA A 186 5.30 3.20 -16.75
C ALA A 186 3.82 2.96 -17.14
N ALA A 187 3.07 2.22 -16.33
CA ALA A 187 1.63 2.04 -16.46
C ALA A 187 0.80 3.23 -15.97
N GLY A 188 1.41 4.26 -15.39
CA GLY A 188 0.72 5.47 -14.95
C GLY A 188 0.38 5.51 -13.46
N ALA A 189 0.95 4.63 -12.63
CA ALA A 189 0.92 4.82 -11.18
C ALA A 189 1.57 6.17 -10.82
N SER A 190 0.93 6.93 -9.94
CA SER A 190 1.47 8.19 -9.43
C SER A 190 2.36 7.97 -8.20
N VAL A 191 2.11 6.90 -7.46
CA VAL A 191 2.84 6.54 -6.24
C VAL A 191 2.70 5.04 -5.99
N LEU A 192 3.70 4.41 -5.38
CA LEU A 192 3.57 3.04 -4.88
C LEU A 192 3.18 3.06 -3.39
N VAL A 193 2.40 2.08 -2.94
CA VAL A 193 2.06 1.92 -1.51
C VAL A 193 2.75 0.66 -1.00
N MET A 194 3.72 0.85 -0.13
CA MET A 194 4.66 -0.20 0.27
C MET A 194 4.50 -0.50 1.78
N PRO A 195 3.77 -1.56 2.16
CA PRO A 195 3.83 -2.09 3.51
C PRO A 195 5.22 -2.66 3.77
N VAL A 196 5.77 -2.33 4.93
CA VAL A 196 7.05 -2.84 5.46
C VAL A 196 6.77 -3.51 6.79
N MET A 197 6.52 -4.81 6.73
CA MET A 197 6.13 -5.62 7.88
C MET A 197 7.34 -6.08 8.69
N LEU A 198 8.40 -6.56 8.04
CA LEU A 198 9.57 -7.11 8.74
C LEU A 198 10.23 -6.09 9.68
N ALA A 199 10.33 -4.82 9.26
CA ALA A 199 10.94 -3.75 10.06
C ALA A 199 10.01 -3.19 11.16
N ASN A 200 8.85 -3.81 11.40
CA ASN A 200 7.94 -3.43 12.48
C ASN A 200 8.58 -3.78 13.85
N PRO A 201 8.52 -2.87 14.85
CA PRO A 201 8.97 -3.15 16.23
C PRO A 201 8.35 -4.38 16.90
N ALA A 202 7.19 -4.86 16.44
CA ALA A 202 6.56 -6.10 16.91
C ALA A 202 7.21 -7.37 16.36
N ILE A 203 8.05 -7.26 15.32
CA ILE A 203 8.76 -8.36 14.66
C ILE A 203 10.27 -8.25 14.91
N LEU A 204 10.88 -7.11 14.58
CA LEU A 204 12.31 -6.86 14.80
C LEU A 204 12.52 -5.69 15.76
N GLN A 205 13.51 -5.82 16.64
CA GLN A 205 13.95 -4.70 17.47
C GLN A 205 14.46 -3.55 16.57
N PRO A 206 14.27 -2.28 16.95
CA PRO A 206 14.64 -1.13 16.13
C PRO A 206 16.11 -1.16 15.66
N GLU A 207 17.03 -1.60 16.52
CA GLU A 207 18.47 -1.69 16.24
C GLU A 207 18.77 -2.81 15.21
N MET A 208 18.00 -3.90 15.24
CA MET A 208 18.12 -4.98 14.27
C MET A 208 17.58 -4.54 12.91
N ALA A 209 16.42 -3.87 12.87
CA ALA A 209 15.89 -3.31 11.64
C ALA A 209 16.86 -2.30 11.01
N GLU A 210 17.46 -1.42 11.82
CA GLU A 210 18.45 -0.44 11.39
C GLU A 210 19.69 -1.07 10.77
N ARG A 211 20.18 -2.17 11.35
CA ARG A 211 21.36 -2.87 10.85
C ARG A 211 21.06 -3.77 9.64
N LEU A 212 19.95 -4.49 9.65
CA LEU A 212 19.69 -5.60 8.72
C LEU A 212 18.76 -5.22 7.55
N VAL A 213 17.82 -4.28 7.77
CA VAL A 213 16.74 -3.99 6.82
C VAL A 213 16.89 -2.63 6.17
N LEU A 214 17.20 -1.58 6.94
CA LEU A 214 17.27 -0.20 6.43
C LEU A 214 18.26 -0.02 5.26
N PRO A 215 19.49 -0.59 5.28
CA PRO A 215 20.40 -0.46 4.15
C PRO A 215 19.83 -1.05 2.86
N GLN A 216 19.16 -2.20 2.98
CA GLN A 216 18.57 -2.93 1.84
C GLN A 216 17.36 -2.17 1.28
N LEU A 217 16.51 -1.62 2.16
CA LEU A 217 15.42 -0.73 1.75
C LEU A 217 15.95 0.52 1.05
N SER A 218 16.99 1.15 1.59
CA SER A 218 17.60 2.36 1.01
C SER A 218 18.08 2.10 -0.42
N GLU A 219 18.84 1.02 -0.63
CA GLU A 219 19.32 0.63 -1.95
C GLU A 219 18.15 0.36 -2.90
N ALA A 220 17.21 -0.50 -2.51
CA ALA A 220 16.09 -0.89 -3.37
C ALA A 220 15.20 0.30 -3.74
N LEU A 221 14.93 1.20 -2.79
CA LEU A 221 14.14 2.40 -3.03
C LEU A 221 14.85 3.36 -3.97
N SER A 222 16.17 3.51 -3.89
CA SER A 222 16.96 4.38 -4.78
C SER A 222 16.89 3.97 -6.26
N ARG A 223 16.50 2.73 -6.55
CA ARG A 223 16.34 2.18 -7.90
C ARG A 223 14.97 2.49 -8.51
N LEU A 224 14.01 3.00 -7.74
CA LEU A 224 12.69 3.36 -8.25
C LEU A 224 12.72 4.71 -8.98
N PRO A 225 11.92 4.86 -10.05
CA PRO A 225 11.81 6.13 -10.77
C PRO A 225 10.83 7.12 -10.10
N GLY A 226 10.17 6.74 -9.01
CA GLY A 226 9.14 7.56 -8.38
C GLY A 226 8.89 7.23 -6.90
N PRO A 227 7.96 7.96 -6.26
CA PRO A 227 7.80 7.94 -4.81
C PRO A 227 7.04 6.72 -4.29
N VAL A 228 7.29 6.38 -3.03
CA VAL A 228 6.53 5.40 -2.26
C VAL A 228 5.86 6.05 -1.04
N ILE A 229 4.68 5.55 -0.68
CA ILE A 229 4.09 5.73 0.64
C ILE A 229 4.48 4.54 1.50
N PHE A 230 5.22 4.79 2.58
CA PHE A 230 5.68 3.78 3.51
C PHE A 230 4.66 3.57 4.64
N HIS A 231 4.43 2.32 5.06
CA HIS A 231 3.67 2.00 6.27
C HIS A 231 4.03 0.64 6.87
N HIS A 232 3.68 0.36 8.13
CA HIS A 232 3.87 -0.95 8.76
C HIS A 232 2.61 -1.84 8.74
N GLY A 233 1.83 -1.79 7.65
CA GLY A 233 0.68 -2.69 7.43
C GLY A 233 -0.33 -2.75 8.57
N GLY A 234 -0.65 -1.60 9.19
CA GLY A 234 -1.59 -1.52 10.33
C GLY A 234 -0.91 -1.59 11.70
N ASN A 235 0.40 -1.38 11.75
CA ASN A 235 1.16 -1.21 12.99
C ASN A 235 1.69 0.22 13.11
N ARG A 236 1.94 0.62 14.35
CA ARG A 236 2.41 1.96 14.68
C ARG A 236 3.75 2.26 14.02
N VAL A 237 3.82 3.37 13.29
CA VAL A 237 5.08 3.88 12.71
C VAL A 237 5.65 5.05 13.50
N ALA A 238 4.85 5.73 14.33
CA ALA A 238 5.29 6.92 15.06
C ALA A 238 6.63 6.78 15.80
N PRO A 239 6.93 5.66 16.49
CA PRO A 239 8.20 5.50 17.21
C PRO A 239 9.45 5.53 16.32
N GLN A 240 9.32 5.21 15.03
CA GLN A 240 10.44 5.10 14.10
C GLN A 240 10.27 5.97 12.84
N ALA A 241 9.23 6.81 12.80
CA ALA A 241 8.80 7.54 11.60
C ALA A 241 9.93 8.35 10.95
N GLY A 242 10.75 9.05 11.73
CA GLY A 242 11.87 9.84 11.21
C GLY A 242 12.94 9.01 10.51
N ARG A 243 13.15 7.75 10.93
CA ARG A 243 14.16 6.84 10.35
C ARG A 243 13.75 6.36 8.96
N PHE A 244 12.46 6.08 8.77
CA PHE A 244 11.94 5.60 7.49
C PHE A 244 11.62 6.75 6.53
N ALA A 245 11.18 7.90 7.05
CA ALA A 245 10.89 9.08 6.23
C ALA A 245 12.12 9.67 5.52
N SER A 246 13.32 9.37 6.00
CA SER A 246 14.58 9.83 5.38
C SER A 246 15.11 8.88 4.30
N LEU A 247 14.49 7.71 4.10
CA LEU A 247 14.92 6.78 3.05
C LEU A 247 14.66 7.37 1.65
N PRO A 248 15.49 7.01 0.65
CA PRO A 248 15.27 7.42 -0.74
C PRO A 248 13.85 7.16 -1.20
N ASN A 249 13.30 8.06 -2.02
CA ASN A 249 11.96 7.94 -2.63
C ASN A 249 10.78 7.75 -1.66
N VAL A 250 10.97 7.81 -0.33
CA VAL A 250 9.83 7.85 0.61
C VAL A 250 9.17 9.22 0.51
N GLY A 251 8.02 9.26 -0.17
CA GLY A 251 7.25 10.47 -0.44
C GLY A 251 6.20 10.79 0.62
N GLY A 252 6.00 9.91 1.60
CA GLY A 252 5.06 10.10 2.71
C GLY A 252 4.91 8.85 3.58
N LEU A 253 4.28 9.02 4.74
CA LEU A 253 4.00 7.92 5.66
C LEU A 253 2.49 7.72 5.79
N LEU A 254 2.03 6.48 5.61
CA LEU A 254 0.69 6.06 6.01
C LEU A 254 0.76 5.49 7.43
N VAL A 255 0.05 6.11 8.36
CA VAL A 255 0.16 5.83 9.79
C VAL A 255 -1.03 5.03 10.30
N ASP A 256 -0.83 4.26 11.36
CA ASP A 256 -1.87 3.42 11.96
C ASP A 256 -2.86 4.23 12.80
N GLU A 257 -4.07 3.71 13.00
CA GLU A 257 -5.11 4.38 13.79
C GLU A 257 -4.70 4.68 15.24
N ARG A 258 -3.74 3.91 15.75
CA ARG A 258 -3.23 4.04 17.11
C ARG A 258 -2.01 4.97 17.20
N ASP A 259 -1.52 5.50 16.08
CA ASP A 259 -0.44 6.49 16.07
C ASP A 259 -0.93 7.87 16.47
N SER A 260 -0.09 8.62 17.20
CA SER A 260 -0.32 10.04 17.44
C SER A 260 0.18 10.83 16.23
N LEU A 261 -0.73 11.47 15.48
CA LEU A 261 -0.37 12.32 14.34
C LEU A 261 0.59 13.45 14.74
N ALA A 262 0.41 14.04 15.92
CA ALA A 262 1.32 15.07 16.44
C ALA A 262 2.71 14.52 16.76
N ALA A 263 2.83 13.28 17.26
CA ALA A 263 4.12 12.64 17.46
C ALA A 263 4.81 12.33 16.12
N VAL A 264 4.07 11.81 15.15
CA VAL A 264 4.59 11.57 13.79
C VAL A 264 5.09 12.88 13.18
N ARG A 265 4.27 13.94 13.17
CA ARG A 265 4.63 15.26 12.62
C ARG A 265 5.90 15.82 13.27
N ARG A 266 6.05 15.71 14.60
CA ARG A 266 7.28 16.12 15.29
C ARG A 266 8.50 15.29 14.84
N ALA A 267 8.33 13.99 14.60
CA ALA A 267 9.42 13.11 14.20
C ALA A 267 9.87 13.31 12.74
N VAL A 268 8.94 13.61 11.83
CA VAL A 268 9.23 13.73 10.39
C VAL A 268 9.42 15.17 9.90
N GLY A 269 9.19 16.16 10.77
CA GLY A 269 9.25 17.57 10.41
C GLY A 269 8.07 18.02 9.54
N PRO A 270 8.07 19.28 9.06
CA PRO A 270 6.91 19.90 8.41
C PRO A 270 6.72 19.53 6.93
N SER A 271 7.68 18.84 6.31
CA SER A 271 7.70 18.61 4.85
C SER A 271 7.13 17.26 4.42
N VAL A 272 7.20 16.24 5.27
CA VAL A 272 6.79 14.87 4.93
C VAL A 272 5.25 14.76 4.98
N PRO A 273 4.58 14.34 3.89
CA PRO A 273 3.15 14.04 3.91
C PRO A 273 2.80 12.92 4.90
N ILE A 274 1.70 13.12 5.63
CA ILE A 274 1.14 12.13 6.55
C ILE A 274 -0.22 11.71 6.02
N LEU A 275 -0.39 10.41 5.78
CA LEU A 275 -1.64 9.81 5.36
C LEU A 275 -2.21 8.99 6.52
N GLY A 276 -3.52 9.02 6.71
CA GLY A 276 -4.19 8.13 7.67
C GLY A 276 -5.37 8.78 8.39
N ASN A 277 -5.85 8.20 9.49
CA ASN A 277 -5.43 6.90 9.99
C ASN A 277 -6.64 6.05 10.39
N ILE A 278 -7.71 6.05 9.60
CA ILE A 278 -8.88 5.22 9.90
C ILE A 278 -8.55 3.76 9.55
N SER A 279 -8.55 2.82 10.50
CA SER A 279 -8.28 1.41 10.18
C SER A 279 -9.24 0.84 9.12
N GLY A 280 -8.68 0.47 7.97
CA GLY A 280 -9.38 -0.18 6.85
C GLY A 280 -10.10 -1.47 7.26
N PRO A 281 -9.42 -2.41 7.93
CA PRO A 281 -10.05 -3.65 8.42
C PRO A 281 -11.24 -3.44 9.36
N HIS A 282 -11.28 -2.32 10.09
CA HIS A 282 -12.37 -2.03 11.02
C HIS A 282 -13.58 -1.35 10.37
N PHE A 283 -13.58 -1.08 9.06
CA PHE A 283 -14.74 -0.48 8.39
C PHE A 283 -15.99 -1.37 8.47
N SER A 284 -15.86 -2.69 8.40
CA SER A 284 -17.03 -3.60 8.42
C SER A 284 -17.68 -3.73 9.80
N SER A 285 -16.98 -3.38 10.87
CA SER A 285 -17.50 -3.41 12.25
C SER A 285 -17.94 -2.04 12.77
N ARG A 286 -17.79 -0.97 11.97
CA ARG A 286 -18.11 0.40 12.36
C ARG A 286 -19.43 0.89 11.77
N THR A 287 -20.04 1.83 12.47
CA THR A 287 -21.23 2.54 11.99
C THR A 287 -20.85 3.73 11.13
N ALA A 288 -21.80 4.21 10.32
CA ALA A 288 -21.62 5.41 9.51
C ALA A 288 -21.32 6.65 10.37
N GLU A 289 -21.97 6.75 11.53
CA GLU A 289 -21.79 7.84 12.50
C GLU A 289 -20.41 7.83 13.16
N ASP A 290 -19.91 6.64 13.56
CA ASP A 290 -18.55 6.51 14.11
C ASP A 290 -17.49 6.96 13.10
N LEU A 291 -17.63 6.54 11.84
CA LEU A 291 -16.68 6.89 10.78
C LEU A 291 -16.75 8.37 10.38
N SER A 292 -17.95 8.97 10.30
CA SER A 292 -18.11 10.42 10.09
C SER A 292 -17.42 11.22 11.19
N SER A 293 -17.77 10.90 12.45
CA SER A 293 -17.22 11.59 13.62
C SER A 293 -15.69 11.43 13.73
N ARG A 294 -15.13 10.29 13.30
CA ARG A 294 -13.67 10.10 13.24
C ARG A 294 -13.04 10.98 12.18
N ALA A 295 -13.61 11.02 10.98
CA ALA A 295 -13.11 11.86 9.90
C ALA A 295 -13.11 13.33 10.32
N GLU A 296 -14.20 13.80 10.92
CA GLU A 296 -14.33 15.18 11.41
C GLU A 296 -13.27 15.51 12.48
N ARG A 297 -13.11 14.62 13.47
CA ARG A 297 -12.09 14.81 14.51
C ARG A 297 -10.67 14.87 13.93
N LEU A 298 -10.35 14.01 12.96
CA LEU A 298 -9.03 13.97 12.35
C LEU A 298 -8.74 15.21 11.50
N ILE A 299 -9.73 15.69 10.75
CA ILE A 299 -9.61 16.92 9.97
C ILE A 299 -9.39 18.12 10.89
N ASN A 300 -10.21 18.26 11.94
CA ASN A 300 -10.10 19.37 12.89
C ASN A 300 -8.78 19.31 13.67
N ASP A 301 -8.37 18.11 14.12
CA ASP A 301 -7.08 17.93 14.81
C ASP A 301 -5.88 18.33 13.91
N ARG A 302 -6.02 18.21 12.59
CA ARG A 302 -4.98 18.48 11.59
C ARG A 302 -5.26 19.73 10.74
N GLU A 303 -6.09 20.65 11.22
CA GLU A 303 -6.47 21.86 10.48
C GLU A 303 -5.24 22.67 10.02
N ASP A 304 -4.21 22.77 10.88
CA ASP A 304 -2.97 23.51 10.59
C ASP A 304 -1.90 22.70 9.83
N ASP A 305 -2.14 21.43 9.53
CA ASP A 305 -1.18 20.59 8.82
C ASP A 305 -1.55 20.50 7.32
N PRO A 306 -1.01 21.35 6.43
CA PRO A 306 -1.38 21.35 5.02
C PRO A 306 -1.01 20.05 4.28
N ARG A 307 -0.16 19.20 4.88
CA ARG A 307 0.34 17.96 4.28
C ARG A 307 -0.29 16.70 4.87
N PHE A 308 -1.44 16.85 5.53
CA PHE A 308 -2.26 15.75 5.99
C PHE A 308 -3.29 15.34 4.92
N ILE A 309 -3.33 14.05 4.61
CA ILE A 309 -4.33 13.40 3.75
C ILE A 309 -5.09 12.39 4.61
N LEU A 310 -6.41 12.53 4.70
CA LEU A 310 -7.20 11.54 5.41
C LEU A 310 -7.16 10.23 4.64
N ALA A 311 -6.72 9.14 5.27
CA ALA A 311 -6.68 7.85 4.59
C ALA A 311 -7.10 6.69 5.48
N SER A 312 -7.57 5.62 4.84
CA SER A 312 -7.63 4.33 5.53
C SER A 312 -6.23 3.76 5.72
N SER A 313 -5.95 3.21 6.90
CA SER A 313 -4.68 2.57 7.24
C SER A 313 -4.79 1.05 7.29
N GLY A 314 -3.66 0.36 7.17
CA GLY A 314 -3.59 -1.09 7.25
C GLY A 314 -3.95 -1.79 5.93
N ALA A 315 -4.64 -2.93 6.04
CA ALA A 315 -5.09 -3.70 4.88
C ALA A 315 -6.33 -3.08 4.22
N ASP A 316 -6.73 -3.67 3.09
CA ASP A 316 -7.90 -3.28 2.30
C ASP A 316 -9.19 -3.25 3.12
N VAL A 317 -10.13 -2.38 2.74
CA VAL A 317 -11.46 -2.35 3.37
C VAL A 317 -12.19 -3.66 3.07
N PRO A 318 -12.77 -4.35 4.09
CA PRO A 318 -13.38 -5.65 3.90
C PRO A 318 -14.56 -5.63 2.93
N TYR A 319 -14.73 -6.73 2.18
CA TYR A 319 -15.81 -6.91 1.21
C TYR A 319 -17.19 -6.70 1.82
N GLU A 320 -17.43 -7.12 3.06
CA GLU A 320 -18.73 -7.02 3.71
C GLU A 320 -19.10 -5.61 4.21
N THR A 321 -18.17 -4.64 4.12
CA THR A 321 -18.41 -3.25 4.54
C THR A 321 -19.67 -2.67 3.90
N ASP A 322 -20.53 -2.07 4.71
CA ASP A 322 -21.76 -1.41 4.26
C ASP A 322 -21.39 -0.15 3.43
N PRO A 323 -21.87 -0.01 2.17
CA PRO A 323 -21.59 1.17 1.35
C PRO A 323 -21.92 2.51 2.05
N ARG A 324 -22.90 2.53 2.96
CA ARG A 324 -23.29 3.73 3.71
C ARG A 324 -22.16 4.28 4.59
N THR A 325 -21.26 3.42 5.07
CA THR A 325 -20.12 3.86 5.89
C THR A 325 -19.03 4.54 5.05
N LEU A 326 -18.81 4.08 3.82
CA LEU A 326 -17.91 4.75 2.87
C LEU A 326 -18.47 6.11 2.45
N VAL A 327 -19.78 6.18 2.22
CA VAL A 327 -20.48 7.42 1.86
C VAL A 327 -20.47 8.42 3.02
N SER A 328 -20.53 7.98 4.28
CA SER A 328 -20.48 8.91 5.41
C SER A 328 -19.12 9.57 5.56
N VAL A 329 -18.02 8.85 5.34
CA VAL A 329 -16.68 9.45 5.29
C VAL A 329 -16.62 10.51 4.19
N ARG A 330 -17.09 10.19 2.97
CA ARG A 330 -17.14 11.18 1.87
C ARG A 330 -17.90 12.44 2.27
N ARG A 331 -19.10 12.30 2.86
CA ARG A 331 -19.92 13.45 3.27
C ARG A 331 -19.21 14.32 4.30
N ALA A 332 -18.60 13.71 5.32
CA ALA A 332 -17.80 14.44 6.30
C ALA A 332 -16.66 15.24 5.64
N MET A 333 -15.99 14.66 4.64
CA MET A 333 -14.94 15.35 3.88
C MET A 333 -15.49 16.51 3.03
N GLU A 334 -16.69 16.38 2.47
CA GLU A 334 -17.34 17.41 1.64
C GLU A 334 -17.88 18.58 2.50
N GLU A 335 -18.38 18.31 3.71
CA GLU A 335 -18.96 19.31 4.63
C GLU A 335 -17.91 20.14 5.36
N LEU A 336 -16.71 19.59 5.59
CA LEU A 336 -15.58 20.26 6.26
C LEU A 336 -14.61 20.96 5.29
N GLY A 337 -15.02 21.11 4.03
CA GLY A 337 -14.28 21.79 2.96
C GLY A 337 -14.44 23.30 2.97
#